data_AF-A0AAW8FLE1-F1
#
_entry.id   AF-A0AAW8FLE1-F1
#
_cell.length_a   1.000
_cell.length_b   1.000
_cell.length_c   1.000
_cell.angle_alpha   90.00
_cell.angle_beta   90.00
_cell.angle_gamma   90.00
#
_symmetry.space_group_name_H-M   'P 1'
#
loop_
_entity.id
_entity.type
_entity.pdbx_description
1 polymer ?
#
loop_
_entity_poly.entity_id
_entity_poly.type
_entity_poly.pdbx_seq_one_letter_code
_entity_poly.pdbx_strand_id
1 'polypeptide(L)'
;MSQTHRGIPCHHGCGCDIRHLVKSAEHGPERDPEHLDNGEMRMLLRAAREVAELVGHNREQLAAARARTIDAHARTEEAVQSLARFEAAASLRTSRVAHEAVESRHAEDGAHDRRRRDMWIRVLRWPVIAAMALFDAWYFMRVFQYLTTSEETVSLAEQTVSFLPGVVLALALMLSGHAIAAPLHRVREWLHALRDRRPGLSLLGSLALPVLYLAAVLSTVTVWAVLRARDTGMEEVEGARYAPGWVAVLMLVLAITAVAMKVVAHNPYADSAAEARRGLLRARLTYAWLVRRVGDALREHERAWSDLCALRDELASQVRLESMRVWEAAILTARMFHGQAGHLPPAPAASPGGVEAQAPTAAWVAPLFSGVVEPPPELGPLVEAHRIAVTCAPTELRARRTELISRIDCQLGPV
;
A
#
# COMPACT_ATOMS: atom_id res chain seq x y z
N MET A 1 76.31 -41.22 -15.20
CA MET A 1 75.47 -40.76 -16.33
C MET A 1 74.53 -39.70 -15.78
N SER A 2 74.87 -38.43 -15.96
CA SER A 2 74.10 -37.29 -15.45
C SER A 2 73.24 -36.76 -16.59
N GLN A 3 71.92 -36.94 -16.50
CA GLN A 3 70.96 -36.33 -17.41
C GLN A 3 70.75 -34.88 -16.96
N THR A 4 71.36 -33.96 -17.68
CA THR A 4 71.12 -32.53 -17.55
C THR A 4 69.74 -32.19 -18.14
N HIS A 5 68.84 -31.75 -17.25
CA HIS A 5 67.51 -31.26 -17.58
C HIS A 5 67.54 -30.13 -18.63
N ARG A 6 66.79 -30.30 -19.72
CA ARG A 6 66.39 -29.23 -20.63
C ARG A 6 65.26 -28.43 -20.00
N GLY A 7 65.59 -27.49 -19.12
CA GLY A 7 64.72 -26.37 -18.80
C GLY A 7 64.85 -25.32 -19.90
N ILE A 8 63.73 -24.78 -20.39
CA ILE A 8 63.72 -23.62 -21.30
C ILE A 8 64.51 -22.50 -20.59
N PRO A 9 65.66 -22.04 -21.13
CA PRO A 9 66.46 -21.05 -20.42
C PRO A 9 65.69 -19.73 -20.42
N CYS A 10 65.25 -19.30 -19.23
CA CYS A 10 64.86 -17.92 -19.01
C CYS A 10 66.05 -17.04 -19.45
N HIS A 11 65.81 -16.11 -20.38
CA HIS A 11 66.84 -15.22 -20.90
C HIS A 11 67.62 -14.56 -19.75
N HIS A 12 68.95 -14.62 -19.79
CA HIS A 12 69.85 -14.03 -18.81
C HIS A 12 69.53 -12.55 -18.60
N GLY A 13 68.81 -12.24 -17.51
CA GLY A 13 68.30 -10.91 -17.20
C GLY A 13 66.85 -10.87 -16.73
N CYS A 14 66.09 -11.96 -16.92
CA CYS A 14 64.74 -12.06 -16.37
C CYS A 14 64.79 -12.16 -14.83
N GLY A 15 64.28 -11.13 -14.15
CA GLY A 15 64.04 -11.10 -12.71
C GLY A 15 62.69 -11.70 -12.34
N CYS A 16 62.32 -12.85 -12.92
CA CYS A 16 61.05 -13.49 -12.59
C CYS A 16 61.11 -14.11 -11.20
N ASP A 17 59.98 -14.05 -10.48
CA ASP A 17 59.86 -14.56 -9.11
C ASP A 17 60.28 -16.03 -8.98
N ILE A 18 60.02 -16.85 -10.01
CA ILE A 18 60.45 -18.26 -10.08
C ILE A 18 61.96 -18.41 -9.95
N ARG A 19 62.75 -17.57 -10.65
CA ARG A 19 64.22 -17.64 -10.57
C ARG A 19 64.73 -17.26 -9.18
N HIS A 20 64.09 -16.28 -8.55
CA HIS A 20 64.43 -15.89 -7.18
C HIS A 20 64.07 -16.99 -6.18
N LEU A 21 62.93 -17.66 -6.35
CA LEU A 21 62.53 -18.83 -5.55
C LEU A 21 63.54 -19.98 -5.69
N VAL A 22 63.86 -20.38 -6.93
CA VAL A 22 64.82 -21.46 -7.21
C VAL A 22 66.19 -21.14 -6.64
N LYS A 23 66.72 -19.93 -6.86
CA LYS A 23 68.00 -19.53 -6.29
C LYS A 23 67.99 -19.50 -4.76
N SER A 24 66.90 -19.02 -4.16
CA SER A 24 66.77 -18.98 -2.70
C SER A 24 66.77 -20.39 -2.11
N ALA A 25 66.11 -21.34 -2.78
CA ALA A 25 66.10 -22.74 -2.39
C ALA A 25 67.49 -23.39 -2.55
N GLU A 26 68.17 -23.20 -3.68
CA GLU A 26 69.52 -23.75 -3.92
C GLU A 26 70.57 -23.34 -2.86
N HIS A 27 70.45 -22.14 -2.29
CA HIS A 27 71.36 -21.63 -1.26
C HIS A 27 70.86 -21.87 0.17
N GLY A 28 69.65 -22.44 0.33
CA GLY A 28 69.04 -22.75 1.62
C GLY A 28 69.38 -24.16 2.12
N PRO A 29 69.17 -24.43 3.42
CA PRO A 29 69.26 -25.78 3.96
C PRO A 29 68.14 -26.68 3.43
N GLU A 30 68.39 -28.00 3.39
CA GLU A 30 67.37 -29.00 3.06
C GLU A 30 66.20 -28.92 4.05
N ARG A 31 64.96 -28.96 3.54
CA ARG A 31 63.74 -28.66 4.31
C ARG A 31 62.69 -29.74 4.14
N ASP A 32 61.75 -29.79 5.08
CA ASP A 32 60.56 -30.64 4.99
C ASP A 32 59.71 -30.23 3.77
N PRO A 33 59.27 -31.20 2.94
CA PRO A 33 58.32 -30.99 1.85
C PRO A 33 57.10 -30.12 2.15
N GLU A 34 56.60 -30.15 3.38
CA GLU A 34 55.39 -29.42 3.79
C GLU A 34 55.68 -27.97 4.24
N HIS A 35 56.95 -27.62 4.48
CA HIS A 35 57.32 -26.31 5.02
C HIS A 35 57.42 -25.26 3.91
N LEU A 36 56.82 -24.08 4.10
CA LEU A 36 56.94 -22.95 3.18
C LEU A 36 58.28 -22.23 3.40
N ASP A 37 59.00 -21.91 2.33
CA ASP A 37 60.19 -21.05 2.43
C ASP A 37 59.83 -19.55 2.44
N ASN A 38 60.78 -18.69 2.80
CA ASN A 38 60.56 -17.24 2.87
C ASN A 38 60.15 -16.62 1.53
N GLY A 39 60.56 -17.22 0.40
CA GLY A 39 60.22 -16.74 -0.92
C GLY A 39 58.79 -17.13 -1.32
N GLU A 40 58.41 -18.39 -1.07
CA GLU A 40 57.05 -18.91 -1.22
C GLU A 40 56.09 -18.10 -0.33
N MET A 41 56.50 -17.83 0.91
CA MET A 41 55.76 -16.99 1.85
C MET A 41 55.56 -15.57 1.31
N ARG A 42 56.62 -14.94 0.78
CA ARG A 42 56.52 -13.61 0.17
C ARG A 42 55.56 -13.59 -1.03
N MET A 43 55.51 -14.66 -1.82
CA MET A 43 54.55 -14.76 -2.94
C MET A 43 53.11 -14.89 -2.44
N LEU A 44 52.91 -15.68 -1.39
CA LEU A 44 51.62 -15.82 -0.71
C LEU A 44 51.13 -14.48 -0.12
N LEU A 45 52.01 -13.73 0.55
CA LEU A 45 51.72 -12.37 1.03
C LEU A 45 51.30 -11.42 -0.08
N ARG A 46 52.03 -11.47 -1.20
CA ARG A 46 51.72 -10.64 -2.36
C ARG A 46 50.34 -10.99 -2.92
N ALA A 47 50.02 -12.28 -3.01
CA ALA A 47 48.70 -12.75 -3.42
C ALA A 47 47.61 -12.24 -2.46
N ALA A 48 47.83 -12.33 -1.15
CA ALA A 48 46.90 -11.85 -0.13
C ALA A 48 46.66 -10.34 -0.25
N ARG A 49 47.71 -9.56 -0.54
CA ARG A 49 47.59 -8.13 -0.82
C ARG A 49 46.84 -7.84 -2.11
N GLU A 50 47.15 -8.54 -3.19
CA GLU A 50 46.45 -8.38 -4.49
C GLU A 50 44.96 -8.73 -4.36
N VAL A 51 44.63 -9.76 -3.58
CA VAL A 51 43.25 -10.12 -3.20
C VAL A 51 42.58 -9.00 -2.38
N ALA A 52 43.26 -8.43 -1.40
CA ALA A 52 42.72 -7.32 -0.61
C ALA A 52 42.50 -6.07 -1.48
N GLU A 53 43.41 -5.78 -2.42
CA GLU A 53 43.28 -4.69 -3.39
C GLU A 53 42.11 -4.94 -4.36
N LEU A 54 41.91 -6.19 -4.82
CA LEU A 54 40.77 -6.59 -5.65
C LEU A 54 39.42 -6.34 -4.93
N VAL A 55 39.32 -6.77 -3.67
CA VAL A 55 38.11 -6.54 -2.86
C VAL A 55 37.94 -5.06 -2.53
N GLY A 56 39.05 -4.36 -2.25
CA GLY A 56 39.08 -2.91 -2.04
C GLY A 56 38.58 -2.12 -3.24
N HIS A 57 38.98 -2.50 -4.45
CA HIS A 57 38.54 -1.89 -5.70
C HIS A 57 37.02 -2.03 -5.90
N ASN A 58 36.44 -3.15 -5.46
CA ASN A 58 35.00 -3.43 -5.57
C ASN A 58 34.19 -2.97 -4.34
N ARG A 59 34.82 -2.27 -3.38
CA ARG A 59 34.17 -1.86 -2.12
C ARG A 59 32.93 -1.02 -2.32
N GLU A 60 32.97 -0.05 -3.24
CA GLU A 60 31.85 0.85 -3.51
C GLU A 60 30.68 0.11 -4.16
N GLN A 61 30.97 -0.79 -5.11
CA GLN A 61 29.96 -1.61 -5.77
C GLN A 61 29.26 -2.55 -4.77
N LEU A 62 30.03 -3.20 -3.89
CA LEU A 62 29.50 -4.01 -2.80
C LEU A 62 28.70 -3.18 -1.79
N ALA A 63 29.17 -1.97 -1.44
CA ALA A 63 28.44 -1.08 -0.55
C ALA A 63 27.08 -0.65 -1.16
N ALA A 64 27.07 -0.31 -2.44
CA ALA A 64 25.85 0.07 -3.15
C ALA A 64 24.86 -1.11 -3.29
N ALA A 65 25.35 -2.31 -3.61
CA ALA A 65 24.51 -3.51 -3.68
C ALA A 65 23.91 -3.89 -2.31
N ARG A 66 24.71 -3.79 -1.24
CA ARG A 66 24.23 -3.99 0.14
C ARG A 66 23.15 -2.98 0.51
N ALA A 67 23.40 -1.70 0.30
CA ALA A 67 22.44 -0.64 0.61
C ALA A 67 21.10 -0.86 -0.12
N ARG A 68 21.14 -1.15 -1.44
CA ARG A 68 19.93 -1.47 -2.21
C ARG A 68 19.18 -2.68 -1.66
N THR A 69 19.89 -3.72 -1.23
CA THR A 69 19.27 -4.93 -0.65
C THR A 69 18.60 -4.62 0.69
N ILE A 70 19.27 -3.88 1.57
CA ILE A 70 18.74 -3.46 2.87
C ILE A 70 17.48 -2.59 2.69
N ASP A 71 17.54 -1.61 1.79
CA ASP A 71 16.40 -0.73 1.52
C ASP A 71 15.21 -1.50 0.96
N ALA A 72 15.45 -2.41 0.00
CA ALA A 72 14.40 -3.23 -0.57
C ALA A 72 13.81 -4.22 0.45
N HIS A 73 14.63 -4.76 1.35
CA HIS A 73 14.19 -5.59 2.46
C HIS A 73 13.24 -4.82 3.39
N ALA A 74 13.66 -3.64 3.87
CA ALA A 74 12.85 -2.79 4.74
C ALA A 74 11.52 -2.37 4.09
N ARG A 75 11.53 -1.99 2.80
CA ARG A 75 10.30 -1.68 2.03
C ARG A 75 9.36 -2.88 1.94
N THR A 76 9.91 -4.08 1.76
CA THR A 76 9.11 -5.30 1.68
C THR A 76 8.51 -5.65 3.04
N GLU A 77 9.28 -5.52 4.11
CA GLU A 77 8.81 -5.75 5.48
C GLU A 77 7.67 -4.79 5.84
N GLU A 78 7.80 -3.49 5.55
CA GLU A 78 6.74 -2.51 5.78
C GLU A 78 5.47 -2.85 5.00
N ALA A 79 5.62 -3.25 3.73
CA ALA A 79 4.50 -3.67 2.90
C ALA A 79 3.81 -4.92 3.48
N VAL A 80 4.57 -5.94 3.88
CA VAL A 80 4.01 -7.16 4.52
C VAL A 80 3.31 -6.79 5.84
N GLN A 81 3.87 -5.88 6.63
CA GLN A 81 3.28 -5.43 7.87
C GLN A 81 2.00 -4.61 7.65
N SER A 82 1.88 -3.89 6.53
CA SER A 82 0.63 -3.22 6.14
C SER A 82 -0.48 -4.23 5.79
N LEU A 83 -0.13 -5.34 5.13
CA LEU A 83 -1.04 -6.44 4.87
C LEU A 83 -1.44 -7.16 6.17
N ALA A 84 -0.48 -7.37 7.08
CA ALA A 84 -0.76 -7.95 8.40
C ALA A 84 -1.69 -7.08 9.24
N ARG A 85 -1.50 -5.75 9.24
CA ARG A 85 -2.40 -4.79 9.91
C ARG A 85 -3.82 -4.84 9.33
N PHE A 86 -3.94 -4.99 8.00
CA PHE A 86 -5.23 -5.15 7.35
C PHE A 86 -5.93 -6.45 7.74
N GLU A 87 -5.18 -7.56 7.86
CA GLU A 87 -5.70 -8.83 8.35
C GLU A 87 -6.16 -8.74 9.82
N ALA A 88 -5.33 -8.14 10.68
CA ALA A 88 -5.62 -7.96 12.10
C ALA A 88 -6.85 -7.06 12.35
N ALA A 89 -7.03 -6.02 11.53
CA ALA A 89 -8.22 -5.17 11.58
C ALA A 89 -9.50 -5.89 11.11
N ALA A 90 -9.38 -7.11 10.57
CA ALA A 90 -10.48 -7.93 10.07
C ALA A 90 -11.43 -7.18 9.13
N SER A 91 -10.94 -6.16 8.41
CA SER A 91 -11.78 -5.18 7.71
C SER A 91 -12.66 -5.80 6.63
N LEU A 92 -12.19 -6.86 5.98
CA LEU A 92 -12.99 -7.65 5.04
C LEU A 92 -14.10 -8.42 5.73
N ARG A 93 -13.77 -9.12 6.83
CA ARG A 93 -14.73 -9.91 7.61
C ARG A 93 -15.82 -9.01 8.21
N THR A 94 -15.45 -7.89 8.80
CA THR A 94 -16.41 -6.93 9.37
C THR A 94 -17.30 -6.32 8.31
N SER A 95 -16.75 -5.96 7.14
CA SER A 95 -17.55 -5.46 6.01
C SER A 95 -18.50 -6.51 5.45
N ARG A 96 -18.08 -7.78 5.40
CA ARG A 96 -18.92 -8.91 4.99
C ARG A 96 -20.05 -9.16 5.99
N VAL A 97 -19.73 -9.27 7.27
CA VAL A 97 -20.73 -9.44 8.34
C VAL A 97 -21.72 -8.28 8.35
N ALA A 98 -21.26 -7.05 8.12
CA ALA A 98 -22.15 -5.89 7.99
C ALA A 98 -23.09 -6.02 6.76
N HIS A 99 -22.59 -6.56 5.65
CA HIS A 99 -23.42 -6.82 4.47
C HIS A 99 -24.46 -7.93 4.72
N GLU A 100 -24.03 -9.06 5.28
CA GLU A 100 -24.92 -10.18 5.66
C GLU A 100 -25.93 -9.78 6.74
N ALA A 101 -25.54 -8.88 7.67
CA ALA A 101 -26.44 -8.33 8.68
C ALA A 101 -27.55 -7.45 8.06
N VAL A 102 -27.23 -6.73 6.97
CA VAL A 102 -28.25 -5.97 6.22
C VAL A 102 -29.17 -6.92 5.45
N GLU A 103 -28.62 -7.94 4.79
CA GLU A 103 -29.43 -8.93 4.08
C GLU A 103 -30.37 -9.71 5.01
N SER A 104 -29.86 -10.16 6.17
CA SER A 104 -30.65 -10.87 7.18
C SER A 104 -31.72 -9.98 7.82
N ARG A 105 -31.40 -8.72 8.16
CA ARG A 105 -32.38 -7.76 8.73
C ARG A 105 -33.58 -7.55 7.81
N HIS A 106 -33.35 -7.60 6.51
CA HIS A 106 -34.39 -7.37 5.50
C HIS A 106 -34.82 -8.68 4.81
N ALA A 107 -34.50 -9.85 5.40
CA ALA A 107 -34.80 -11.18 4.83
C ALA A 107 -36.29 -11.54 4.85
N GLU A 108 -37.08 -10.87 5.67
CA GLU A 108 -38.55 -11.03 5.74
C GLU A 108 -39.28 -9.96 4.92
N ASP A 109 -38.58 -8.91 4.47
CA ASP A 109 -39.16 -7.88 3.60
C ASP A 109 -39.58 -8.51 2.28
N GLY A 110 -40.85 -8.28 1.89
CA GLY A 110 -41.39 -8.79 0.64
C GLY A 110 -40.58 -8.34 -0.58
N ALA A 111 -40.61 -9.12 -1.66
CA ALA A 111 -39.85 -8.85 -2.89
C ALA A 111 -40.10 -7.44 -3.48
N HIS A 112 -41.25 -6.84 -3.19
CA HIS A 112 -41.59 -5.47 -3.57
C HIS A 112 -40.84 -4.38 -2.77
N ASP A 113 -40.61 -4.55 -1.46
CA ASP A 113 -39.88 -3.57 -0.64
C ASP A 113 -38.37 -3.61 -0.90
N ARG A 114 -37.79 -4.79 -1.20
CA ARG A 114 -36.38 -4.90 -1.61
C ARG A 114 -36.06 -4.29 -2.98
N ARG A 115 -37.04 -4.25 -3.90
CA ARG A 115 -36.84 -3.85 -5.31
C ARG A 115 -37.24 -2.41 -5.63
N ARG A 116 -37.98 -1.72 -4.76
CA ARG A 116 -38.41 -0.34 -5.00
C ARG A 116 -37.25 0.65 -4.90
N ARG A 117 -36.49 0.72 -5.98
CA ARG A 117 -35.73 1.92 -6.33
C ARG A 117 -36.07 2.25 -7.77
N ASP A 118 -37.32 2.64 -7.99
CA ASP A 118 -37.78 3.07 -9.32
C ASP A 118 -36.89 4.24 -9.75
N MET A 119 -35.97 3.95 -10.68
CA MET A 119 -34.95 4.91 -11.11
C MET A 119 -35.57 6.21 -11.60
N TRP A 120 -36.79 6.14 -12.15
CA TRP A 120 -37.55 7.29 -12.59
C TRP A 120 -37.88 8.25 -11.44
N ILE A 121 -38.24 7.77 -10.24
CA ILE A 121 -38.50 8.63 -9.06
C ILE A 121 -37.21 9.33 -8.62
N ARG A 122 -36.05 8.65 -8.70
CA ARG A 122 -34.76 9.25 -8.35
C ARG A 122 -34.33 10.33 -9.36
N VAL A 123 -34.63 10.13 -10.63
CA VAL A 123 -34.30 11.08 -11.70
C VAL A 123 -35.27 12.26 -11.68
N LEU A 124 -36.58 12.00 -11.52
CA LEU A 124 -37.64 13.01 -11.55
C LEU A 124 -37.64 13.93 -10.32
N ARG A 125 -37.11 13.51 -9.17
CA ARG A 125 -37.02 14.38 -7.99
C ARG A 125 -36.17 15.63 -8.22
N TRP A 126 -35.07 15.50 -8.98
CA TRP A 126 -34.12 16.58 -9.19
C TRP A 126 -34.69 17.74 -10.01
N PRO A 127 -35.35 17.52 -11.16
CA PRO A 127 -36.00 18.60 -11.89
C PRO A 127 -37.17 19.22 -11.11
N VAL A 128 -37.92 18.45 -10.31
CA VAL A 128 -38.99 19.02 -9.46
C VAL A 128 -38.41 19.93 -8.37
N ILE A 129 -37.36 19.48 -7.66
CA ILE A 129 -36.67 20.29 -6.65
C ILE A 129 -36.02 21.52 -7.30
N ALA A 130 -35.40 21.36 -8.47
CA ALA A 130 -34.77 22.46 -9.20
C ALA A 130 -35.80 23.48 -9.68
N ALA A 131 -36.93 23.04 -10.22
CA ALA A 131 -38.01 23.92 -10.67
C ALA A 131 -38.62 24.70 -9.49
N MET A 132 -38.83 24.05 -8.35
CA MET A 132 -39.33 24.70 -7.14
C MET A 132 -38.33 25.72 -6.57
N ALA A 133 -37.05 25.35 -6.47
CA ALA A 133 -36.00 26.25 -6.00
C ALA A 133 -35.79 27.44 -6.93
N LEU A 134 -35.85 27.22 -8.25
CA LEU A 134 -35.71 28.28 -9.25
C LEU A 134 -36.91 29.24 -9.22
N PHE A 135 -38.11 28.71 -9.04
CA PHE A 135 -39.33 29.50 -8.88
C PHE A 135 -39.31 30.33 -7.60
N ASP A 136 -38.91 29.74 -6.48
CA ASP A 136 -38.77 30.44 -5.19
C ASP A 136 -37.73 31.55 -5.30
N ALA A 137 -36.56 31.26 -5.87
CA ALA A 137 -35.49 32.24 -5.99
C ALA A 137 -35.82 33.38 -6.97
N TRP A 138 -36.47 33.08 -8.10
CA TRP A 138 -36.97 34.11 -9.03
C TRP A 138 -37.97 35.04 -8.35
N TYR A 139 -38.85 34.52 -7.51
CA TYR A 139 -39.83 35.32 -6.79
C TYR A 139 -39.18 36.17 -5.67
N PHE A 140 -38.25 35.60 -4.89
CA PHE A 140 -37.50 36.37 -3.90
C PHE A 140 -36.74 37.53 -4.53
N MET A 141 -36.17 37.34 -5.73
CA MET A 141 -35.55 38.41 -6.49
C MET A 141 -36.57 39.52 -6.82
N ARG A 142 -37.79 39.18 -7.26
CA ARG A 142 -38.85 40.16 -7.56
C ARG A 142 -39.31 40.94 -6.32
N VAL A 143 -39.51 40.28 -5.19
CA VAL A 143 -39.92 40.93 -3.93
C VAL A 143 -38.79 41.79 -3.38
N PHE A 144 -37.55 41.30 -3.43
CA PHE A 144 -36.40 42.08 -3.02
C PHE A 144 -36.26 43.33 -3.89
N GLN A 145 -36.36 43.18 -5.22
CA GLN A 145 -36.37 44.30 -6.15
C GLN A 145 -37.48 45.30 -5.84
N TYR A 146 -38.71 44.84 -5.55
CA TYR A 146 -39.84 45.71 -5.15
C TYR A 146 -39.55 46.50 -3.86
N LEU A 147 -38.98 45.84 -2.86
CA LEU A 147 -38.62 46.48 -1.58
C LEU A 147 -37.41 47.41 -1.69
N THR A 148 -36.49 47.15 -2.63
CA THR A 148 -35.28 47.95 -2.85
C THR A 148 -35.40 48.96 -3.98
N THR A 149 -36.54 49.07 -4.66
CA THR A 149 -36.76 50.02 -5.78
C THR A 149 -36.71 51.51 -5.38
N SER A 150 -36.27 51.87 -4.17
CA SER A 150 -36.25 53.27 -3.73
C SER A 150 -34.95 54.03 -3.97
N GLU A 151 -33.81 53.46 -4.37
CA GLU A 151 -32.64 54.26 -4.83
C GLU A 151 -31.50 53.40 -5.41
N GLU A 152 -31.04 53.79 -6.61
CA GLU A 152 -29.80 53.38 -7.30
C GLU A 152 -29.56 51.92 -7.71
N THR A 153 -28.74 51.76 -8.76
CA THR A 153 -28.47 50.53 -9.50
C THR A 153 -28.01 49.38 -8.58
N VAL A 154 -28.88 48.39 -8.39
CA VAL A 154 -28.62 47.19 -7.56
C VAL A 154 -27.32 46.51 -7.99
N SER A 155 -26.38 46.35 -7.05
CA SER A 155 -25.10 45.70 -7.34
C SER A 155 -25.30 44.20 -7.59
N LEU A 156 -24.43 43.58 -8.40
CA LEU A 156 -24.45 42.13 -8.64
C LEU A 156 -24.40 41.31 -7.32
N ALA A 157 -23.80 41.86 -6.26
CA ALA A 157 -23.73 41.24 -4.94
C ALA A 157 -25.11 41.17 -4.25
N GLU A 158 -25.88 42.26 -4.27
CA GLU A 158 -27.25 42.29 -3.73
C GLU A 158 -28.19 41.38 -4.51
N GLN A 159 -28.01 41.32 -5.84
CA GLN A 159 -28.73 40.38 -6.67
C GLN A 159 -28.43 38.93 -6.26
N THR A 160 -27.17 38.55 -6.00
CA THR A 160 -26.85 37.21 -5.49
C THR A 160 -27.39 36.91 -4.08
N VAL A 161 -27.43 37.90 -3.18
CA VAL A 161 -27.99 37.73 -1.83
C VAL A 161 -29.51 37.46 -1.88
N SER A 162 -30.22 38.01 -2.88
CA SER A 162 -31.65 37.76 -3.06
C SER A 162 -32.00 36.30 -3.42
N PHE A 163 -31.05 35.51 -3.92
CA PHE A 163 -31.25 34.07 -4.18
C PHE A 163 -31.10 33.20 -2.93
N LEU A 164 -30.43 33.72 -1.89
CA LEU A 164 -30.08 32.95 -0.70
C LEU A 164 -31.30 32.37 0.04
N PRO A 165 -32.40 33.13 0.28
CA PRO A 165 -33.56 32.61 1.01
C PRO A 165 -34.27 31.45 0.28
N GLY A 166 -34.40 31.54 -1.05
CA GLY A 166 -35.00 30.47 -1.86
C GLY A 166 -34.16 29.18 -1.83
N VAL A 167 -32.84 29.31 -1.91
CA VAL A 167 -31.92 28.16 -1.77
C VAL A 167 -31.99 27.54 -0.37
N VAL A 168 -32.02 28.37 0.67
CA VAL A 168 -32.14 27.92 2.06
C VAL A 168 -33.46 27.19 2.30
N LEU A 169 -34.57 27.70 1.75
CA LEU A 169 -35.89 27.06 1.86
C LEU A 169 -35.94 25.71 1.14
N ALA A 170 -35.39 25.64 -0.07
CA ALA A 170 -35.28 24.39 -0.83
C ALA A 170 -34.42 23.34 -0.09
N LEU A 171 -33.29 23.77 0.50
CA LEU A 171 -32.45 22.91 1.34
C LEU A 171 -33.20 22.44 2.60
N ALA A 172 -33.94 23.33 3.26
CA ALA A 172 -34.73 23.01 4.45
C ALA A 172 -35.84 21.98 4.14
N LEU A 173 -36.55 22.13 3.01
CA LEU A 173 -37.52 21.14 2.53
C LEU A 173 -36.87 19.81 2.14
N MET A 174 -35.68 19.88 1.55
CA MET A 174 -34.92 18.68 1.21
C MET A 174 -34.43 17.93 2.47
N LEU A 175 -34.00 18.65 3.49
CA LEU A 175 -33.59 18.11 4.79
C LEU A 175 -34.79 17.55 5.56
N SER A 176 -35.94 18.24 5.56
CA SER A 176 -37.16 17.78 6.24
C SER A 176 -37.66 16.44 5.67
N GLY A 177 -37.70 16.32 4.34
CA GLY A 177 -38.04 15.06 3.68
C GLY A 177 -37.07 13.92 3.98
N HIS A 178 -35.78 14.20 4.22
CA HIS A 178 -34.82 13.17 4.64
C HIS A 178 -35.00 12.77 6.10
N ALA A 179 -35.18 13.74 6.99
CA ALA A 179 -35.33 13.52 8.43
C ALA A 179 -36.61 12.75 8.78
N ILE A 180 -37.68 12.92 8.00
CA ILE A 180 -38.97 12.24 8.23
C ILE A 180 -39.01 10.84 7.62
N ALA A 181 -38.28 10.59 6.53
CA ALA A 181 -38.41 9.35 5.79
C ALA A 181 -38.09 8.09 6.63
N ALA A 182 -37.01 8.11 7.40
CA ALA A 182 -36.60 6.98 8.24
C ALA A 182 -37.57 6.66 9.41
N PRO A 183 -38.04 7.63 10.21
CA PRO A 183 -39.05 7.36 11.25
C PRO A 183 -40.42 7.01 10.67
N LEU A 184 -40.83 7.62 9.55
CA LEU A 184 -42.11 7.30 8.91
C LEU A 184 -42.13 5.87 8.36
N HIS A 185 -41.02 5.39 7.81
CA HIS A 185 -40.89 4.00 7.35
C HIS A 185 -40.98 3.01 8.52
N ARG A 186 -40.34 3.32 9.65
CA ARG A 186 -40.46 2.53 10.90
C ARG A 186 -41.88 2.49 11.45
N VAL A 187 -42.62 3.60 11.35
CA VAL A 187 -44.04 3.65 11.70
C VAL A 187 -44.89 2.83 10.73
N ARG A 188 -44.60 2.88 9.42
CA ARG A 188 -45.30 2.09 8.41
C ARG A 188 -45.11 0.58 8.62
N GLU A 189 -43.88 0.15 8.83
CA GLU A 189 -43.54 -1.23 9.19
C GLU A 189 -44.24 -1.65 10.50
N TRP A 190 -44.22 -0.78 11.51
CA TRP A 190 -44.94 -1.02 12.75
C TRP A 190 -46.46 -1.07 12.56
N LEU A 191 -47.06 -0.22 11.71
CA LEU A 191 -48.48 -0.25 11.35
C LEU A 191 -48.87 -1.54 10.63
N HIS A 192 -47.98 -2.11 9.83
CA HIS A 192 -48.17 -3.42 9.24
C HIS A 192 -48.03 -4.56 10.26
N ALA A 193 -47.11 -4.43 11.23
CA ALA A 193 -46.94 -5.38 12.35
C ALA A 193 -47.98 -5.22 13.48
N LEU A 194 -48.68 -4.08 13.51
CA LEU A 194 -49.68 -3.67 14.51
C LEU A 194 -50.95 -4.50 14.52
N ARG A 195 -51.08 -5.46 13.60
CA ARG A 195 -52.14 -6.46 13.67
C ARG A 195 -52.05 -7.29 14.96
N ASP A 196 -50.89 -7.30 15.66
CA ASP A 196 -50.69 -8.13 16.85
C ASP A 196 -50.14 -7.45 18.14
N ARG A 197 -49.66 -6.20 18.21
CA ARG A 197 -49.12 -5.60 19.49
C ARG A 197 -49.22 -4.07 19.66
N ARG A 198 -49.27 -3.61 20.93
CA ARG A 198 -49.35 -2.18 21.38
C ARG A 198 -48.07 -1.35 21.13
N PRO A 199 -48.18 -0.01 20.98
CA PRO A 199 -47.05 0.89 20.67
C PRO A 199 -46.00 1.00 21.77
N GLY A 200 -44.73 1.10 21.35
CA GLY A 200 -43.62 1.53 22.22
C GLY A 200 -43.44 3.06 22.19
N LEU A 201 -43.34 3.69 23.36
CA LEU A 201 -43.15 5.14 23.52
C LEU A 201 -41.91 5.72 22.80
N SER A 202 -40.88 4.90 22.53
CA SER A 202 -39.65 5.34 21.85
C SER A 202 -39.87 5.71 20.38
N LEU A 203 -40.86 5.09 19.72
CA LEU A 203 -41.19 5.35 18.31
C LEU A 203 -41.82 6.74 18.16
N LEU A 204 -42.77 7.08 19.04
CA LEU A 204 -43.38 8.41 19.13
C LEU A 204 -42.36 9.52 19.40
N GLY A 205 -41.41 9.26 20.32
CA GLY A 205 -40.32 10.20 20.62
C GLY A 205 -39.42 10.49 19.40
N SER A 206 -39.17 9.47 18.57
CA SER A 206 -38.34 9.62 17.37
C SER A 206 -39.00 10.41 16.23
N LEU A 207 -40.33 10.54 16.22
CA LEU A 207 -41.09 11.33 15.24
C LEU A 207 -41.29 12.78 15.65
N ALA A 208 -41.33 13.07 16.95
CA ALA A 208 -41.68 14.39 17.45
C ALA A 208 -40.78 15.48 16.86
N LEU A 209 -39.46 15.27 16.86
CA LEU A 209 -38.49 16.26 16.35
C LEU A 209 -38.58 16.45 14.81
N PRO A 210 -38.59 15.39 13.97
CA PRO A 210 -38.80 15.55 12.53
C PRO A 210 -40.15 16.17 12.14
N VAL A 211 -41.22 15.81 12.86
CA VAL A 211 -42.57 16.36 12.60
C VAL A 211 -42.64 17.82 13.01
N LEU A 212 -42.07 18.20 14.16
CA LEU A 212 -41.97 19.60 14.59
C LEU A 212 -41.14 20.42 13.59
N TYR A 213 -40.02 19.87 13.11
CA TYR A 213 -39.20 20.53 12.10
C TYR A 213 -39.96 20.72 10.78
N LEU A 214 -40.68 19.71 10.30
CA LEU A 214 -41.53 19.86 9.11
C LEU A 214 -42.66 20.86 9.35
N ALA A 215 -43.32 20.82 10.50
CA ALA A 215 -44.36 21.77 10.84
C ALA A 215 -43.81 23.21 10.86
N ALA A 216 -42.60 23.42 11.39
CA ALA A 216 -41.91 24.70 11.35
C ALA A 216 -41.60 25.15 9.91
N VAL A 217 -41.08 24.26 9.06
CA VAL A 217 -40.83 24.55 7.64
C VAL A 217 -42.12 24.82 6.87
N LEU A 218 -43.19 24.03 7.08
CA LEU A 218 -44.48 24.26 6.44
C LEU A 218 -45.14 25.55 6.95
N SER A 219 -45.00 25.87 8.24
CA SER A 219 -45.52 27.11 8.81
C SER A 219 -44.81 28.33 8.21
N THR A 220 -43.49 28.29 8.06
CA THR A 220 -42.74 29.35 7.37
C THR A 220 -43.15 29.46 5.91
N VAL A 221 -43.24 28.35 5.15
CA VAL A 221 -43.79 28.35 3.78
C VAL A 221 -45.19 28.95 3.73
N THR A 222 -46.07 28.62 4.67
CA THR A 222 -47.47 29.09 4.70
C THR A 222 -47.54 30.59 5.00
N VAL A 223 -46.79 31.07 6.00
CA VAL A 223 -46.69 32.50 6.32
C VAL A 223 -46.17 33.28 5.13
N TRP A 224 -45.11 32.79 4.49
CA TRP A 224 -44.55 33.40 3.29
C TRP A 224 -45.52 33.39 2.11
N ALA A 225 -46.25 32.29 1.92
CA ALA A 225 -47.20 32.19 0.83
C ALA A 225 -48.42 33.09 1.06
N VAL A 226 -48.82 33.35 2.31
CA VAL A 226 -49.84 34.35 2.68
C VAL A 226 -49.35 35.78 2.46
N LEU A 227 -48.09 36.08 2.77
CA LEU A 227 -47.48 37.39 2.45
C LEU A 227 -47.46 37.61 0.93
N ARG A 228 -46.97 36.64 0.16
CA ARG A 228 -46.99 36.63 -1.32
C ARG A 228 -48.36 36.87 -1.91
N ALA A 229 -49.35 36.21 -1.33
CA ALA A 229 -50.73 36.27 -1.74
C ALA A 229 -51.38 37.65 -1.51
N ARG A 230 -50.90 38.42 -0.53
CA ARG A 230 -51.33 39.80 -0.28
C ARG A 230 -50.67 40.79 -1.22
N ASP A 231 -49.38 40.61 -1.50
CA ASP A 231 -48.60 41.51 -2.34
C ASP A 231 -49.01 41.42 -3.83
N THR A 232 -49.36 40.22 -4.31
CA THR A 232 -49.89 40.01 -5.68
C THR A 232 -51.30 40.56 -5.90
N GLY A 233 -52.03 40.92 -4.85
CA GLY A 233 -53.34 41.57 -4.95
C GLY A 233 -53.28 43.08 -5.20
N MET A 234 -52.08 43.67 -5.25
CA MET A 234 -51.85 45.12 -5.35
C MET A 234 -51.54 45.62 -6.77
N GLU A 235 -51.20 44.73 -7.72
CA GLU A 235 -51.02 45.11 -9.14
C GLU A 235 -52.35 45.01 -9.90
N GLU A 236 -52.91 46.16 -10.28
CA GLU A 236 -54.07 46.28 -11.18
C GLU A 236 -53.69 45.83 -12.60
N VAL A 237 -53.70 44.51 -12.84
CA VAL A 237 -53.74 43.97 -14.21
C VAL A 237 -55.12 43.33 -14.41
N GLU A 238 -55.88 43.88 -15.35
CA GLU A 238 -57.20 43.41 -15.77
C GLU A 238 -57.13 41.97 -16.29
N GLY A 239 -57.30 40.99 -15.40
CA GLY A 239 -57.32 39.59 -15.78
C GLY A 239 -57.16 38.65 -14.61
N ALA A 240 -58.29 38.33 -13.96
CA ALA A 240 -58.44 37.36 -12.88
C ALA A 240 -57.65 37.68 -11.58
N ARG A 241 -58.32 38.37 -10.65
CA ARG A 241 -57.90 38.41 -9.23
C ARG A 241 -57.97 37.00 -8.67
N TYR A 242 -56.86 36.26 -8.73
CA TYR A 242 -56.75 35.01 -7.99
C TYR A 242 -56.81 35.34 -6.50
N ALA A 243 -57.77 34.75 -5.78
CA ALA A 243 -57.88 35.02 -4.35
C ALA A 243 -56.55 34.61 -3.68
N PRO A 244 -55.95 35.49 -2.86
CA PRO A 244 -54.69 35.27 -2.15
C PRO A 244 -54.51 33.82 -1.62
N GLY A 245 -55.57 33.27 -1.04
CA GLY A 245 -55.57 31.91 -0.48
C GLY A 245 -55.17 30.82 -1.47
N TRP A 246 -55.49 30.93 -2.76
CA TRP A 246 -55.20 29.89 -3.75
C TRP A 246 -53.71 29.74 -4.07
N VAL A 247 -52.97 30.85 -4.11
CA VAL A 247 -51.51 30.82 -4.32
C VAL A 247 -50.82 30.20 -3.10
N ALA A 248 -51.29 30.53 -1.89
CA ALA A 248 -50.78 29.94 -0.66
C ALA A 248 -51.01 28.43 -0.59
N VAL A 249 -52.21 27.99 -0.96
CA VAL A 249 -52.57 26.57 -1.05
C VAL A 249 -51.71 25.85 -2.08
N LEU A 250 -51.49 26.42 -3.26
CA LEU A 250 -50.66 25.81 -4.31
C LEU A 250 -49.21 25.59 -3.84
N MET A 251 -48.60 26.60 -3.22
CA MET A 251 -47.24 26.51 -2.68
C MET A 251 -47.12 25.45 -1.58
N LEU A 252 -48.11 25.40 -0.70
CA LEU A 252 -48.17 24.40 0.36
C LEU A 252 -48.30 22.98 -0.21
N VAL A 253 -49.17 22.79 -1.22
CA VAL A 253 -49.34 21.50 -1.91
C VAL A 253 -48.05 21.08 -2.61
N LEU A 254 -47.33 21.99 -3.27
CA LEU A 254 -46.04 21.69 -3.90
C LEU A 254 -44.98 21.29 -2.87
N ALA A 255 -44.88 22.01 -1.75
CA ALA A 255 -43.97 21.67 -0.66
C ALA A 255 -44.28 20.29 -0.05
N ILE A 256 -45.56 20.00 0.22
CA ILE A 256 -46.00 18.70 0.73
C ILE A 256 -45.71 17.60 -0.30
N THR A 257 -45.96 17.84 -1.59
CA THR A 257 -45.71 16.87 -2.67
C THR A 257 -44.21 16.57 -2.82
N ALA A 258 -43.35 17.58 -2.71
CA ALA A 258 -41.90 17.41 -2.76
C ALA A 258 -41.39 16.56 -1.57
N VAL A 259 -41.89 16.84 -0.36
CA VAL A 259 -41.58 16.05 0.84
C VAL A 259 -42.11 14.62 0.71
N ALA A 260 -43.37 14.44 0.28
CA ALA A 260 -43.99 13.14 0.07
C ALA A 260 -43.24 12.31 -0.99
N MET A 261 -42.85 12.92 -2.12
CA MET A 261 -42.07 12.24 -3.15
C MET A 261 -40.69 11.82 -2.64
N LYS A 262 -40.05 12.62 -1.78
CA LYS A 262 -38.78 12.24 -1.14
C LYS A 262 -38.94 11.10 -0.14
N VAL A 263 -40.01 11.10 0.64
CA VAL A 263 -40.36 10.03 1.58
C VAL A 263 -40.64 8.73 0.83
N VAL A 264 -41.42 8.77 -0.25
CA VAL A 264 -41.72 7.60 -1.10
C VAL A 264 -40.46 7.08 -1.81
N ALA A 265 -39.51 7.96 -2.12
CA ALA A 265 -38.24 7.59 -2.73
C ALA A 265 -37.22 6.98 -1.75
N HIS A 266 -37.47 7.05 -0.44
CA HIS A 266 -36.56 6.49 0.56
C HIS A 266 -36.80 4.99 0.69
N ASN A 267 -35.77 4.21 0.39
CA ASN A 267 -35.76 2.78 0.60
C ASN A 267 -34.64 2.44 1.60
N PRO A 268 -34.97 2.10 2.87
CA PRO A 268 -33.98 1.89 3.92
C PRO A 268 -33.07 0.69 3.61
N TYR A 269 -33.60 -0.35 2.95
CA TYR A 269 -32.80 -1.48 2.47
C TYR A 269 -31.81 -1.04 1.40
N ALA A 270 -32.26 -0.30 0.38
CA ALA A 270 -31.39 0.08 -0.73
C ALA A 270 -30.27 1.04 -0.34
N ASP A 271 -30.47 1.87 0.69
CA ASP A 271 -29.45 2.78 1.21
C ASP A 271 -28.44 2.02 2.09
N SER A 272 -28.92 1.21 3.04
CA SER A 272 -28.05 0.38 3.91
C SER A 272 -27.27 -0.69 3.14
N ALA A 273 -27.89 -1.36 2.16
CA ALA A 273 -27.23 -2.34 1.31
C ALA A 273 -26.19 -1.67 0.40
N ALA A 274 -26.47 -0.47 -0.11
CA ALA A 274 -25.50 0.27 -0.92
C ALA A 274 -24.31 0.76 -0.11
N GLU A 275 -24.50 1.12 1.16
CA GLU A 275 -23.42 1.49 2.08
C GLU A 275 -22.57 0.27 2.45
N ALA A 276 -23.20 -0.84 2.84
CA ALA A 276 -22.49 -2.08 3.16
C ALA A 276 -21.71 -2.62 1.95
N ARG A 277 -22.31 -2.60 0.75
CA ARG A 277 -21.64 -2.98 -0.50
C ARG A 277 -20.48 -2.05 -0.83
N ARG A 278 -20.62 -0.74 -0.62
CA ARG A 278 -19.51 0.22 -0.80
C ARG A 278 -18.37 -0.06 0.18
N GLY A 279 -18.69 -0.38 1.44
CA GLY A 279 -17.70 -0.81 2.44
C GLY A 279 -16.94 -2.06 2.01
N LEU A 280 -17.65 -3.09 1.58
CA LEU A 280 -17.06 -4.34 1.09
C LEU A 280 -16.20 -4.13 -0.16
N LEU A 281 -16.68 -3.34 -1.12
CA LEU A 281 -15.93 -3.00 -2.33
C LEU A 281 -14.64 -2.24 -2.00
N ARG A 282 -14.71 -1.25 -1.10
CA ARG A 282 -13.53 -0.52 -0.63
C ARG A 282 -12.53 -1.48 0.02
N ALA A 283 -12.98 -2.35 0.93
CA ALA A 283 -12.11 -3.32 1.57
C ALA A 283 -11.46 -4.29 0.56
N ARG A 284 -12.20 -4.76 -0.46
CA ARG A 284 -11.64 -5.59 -1.54
C ARG A 284 -10.61 -4.85 -2.39
N LEU A 285 -10.88 -3.59 -2.73
CA LEU A 285 -9.93 -2.76 -3.49
C LEU A 285 -8.66 -2.49 -2.69
N THR A 286 -8.79 -2.17 -1.39
CA THR A 286 -7.65 -2.00 -0.49
C THR A 286 -6.85 -3.30 -0.38
N TYR A 287 -7.51 -4.45 -0.22
CA TYR A 287 -6.84 -5.75 -0.21
C TYR A 287 -6.05 -6.01 -1.51
N ALA A 288 -6.70 -5.88 -2.66
CA ALA A 288 -6.06 -6.11 -3.96
C ALA A 288 -4.85 -5.17 -4.17
N TRP A 289 -4.98 -3.90 -3.76
CA TRP A 289 -3.90 -2.94 -3.80
C TRP A 289 -2.73 -3.32 -2.88
N LEU A 290 -3.01 -3.74 -1.64
CA LEU A 290 -1.98 -4.20 -0.69
C LEU A 290 -1.25 -5.45 -1.20
N VAL A 291 -1.98 -6.45 -1.71
CA VAL A 291 -1.38 -7.67 -2.28
C VAL A 291 -0.46 -7.34 -3.44
N ARG A 292 -0.87 -6.42 -4.32
CA ARG A 292 -0.06 -5.96 -5.44
C ARG A 292 1.18 -5.21 -4.96
N ARG A 293 1.03 -4.27 -4.02
CA ARG A 293 2.13 -3.51 -3.43
C ARG A 293 3.17 -4.42 -2.77
N VAL A 294 2.74 -5.42 -1.99
CA VAL A 294 3.63 -6.42 -1.40
C VAL A 294 4.33 -7.25 -2.47
N GLY A 295 3.61 -7.67 -3.52
CA GLY A 295 4.18 -8.41 -4.63
C GLY A 295 5.23 -7.61 -5.42
N ASP A 296 5.01 -6.31 -5.60
CA ASP A 296 5.95 -5.41 -6.28
C ASP A 296 7.22 -5.21 -5.44
N ALA A 297 7.06 -4.92 -4.14
CA ALA A 297 8.18 -4.77 -3.22
C ALA A 297 9.01 -6.06 -3.09
N LEU A 298 8.35 -7.22 -2.96
CA LEU A 298 9.05 -8.50 -2.86
C LEU A 298 9.86 -8.83 -4.13
N ARG A 299 9.32 -8.53 -5.32
CA ARG A 299 10.06 -8.72 -6.58
C ARG A 299 11.28 -7.81 -6.67
N GLU A 300 11.17 -6.57 -6.21
CA GLU A 300 12.30 -5.65 -6.15
C GLU A 300 13.38 -6.13 -5.17
N HIS A 301 12.97 -6.60 -4.00
CA HIS A 301 13.86 -7.18 -3.00
C HIS A 301 14.55 -8.45 -3.49
N GLU A 302 13.82 -9.38 -4.14
CA GLU A 302 14.40 -10.59 -4.72
C GLU A 302 15.46 -10.28 -5.78
N ARG A 303 15.23 -9.25 -6.62
CA ARG A 303 16.23 -8.80 -7.61
C ARG A 303 17.46 -8.23 -6.93
N ALA A 304 17.29 -7.27 -6.01
CA ALA A 304 18.41 -6.66 -5.30
C ALA A 304 19.24 -7.70 -4.52
N TRP A 305 18.57 -8.65 -3.88
CA TRP A 305 19.21 -9.77 -3.18
C TRP A 305 19.96 -10.71 -4.14
N SER A 306 19.36 -11.06 -5.28
CA SER A 306 20.01 -11.87 -6.31
C SER A 306 21.25 -11.19 -6.88
N ASP A 307 21.17 -9.89 -7.15
CA ASP A 307 22.30 -9.09 -7.66
C ASP A 307 23.44 -9.04 -6.63
N LEU A 308 23.13 -8.88 -5.34
CA LEU A 308 24.12 -8.93 -4.26
C LEU A 308 24.78 -10.31 -4.16
N CYS A 309 24.00 -11.39 -4.26
CA CYS A 309 24.52 -12.76 -4.23
C CYS A 309 25.43 -13.03 -5.44
N ALA A 310 25.01 -12.63 -6.64
CA ALA A 310 25.80 -12.78 -7.85
C ALA A 310 27.14 -12.04 -7.75
N LEU A 311 27.13 -10.78 -7.33
CA LEU A 311 28.35 -9.98 -7.14
C LEU A 311 29.27 -10.58 -6.07
N ARG A 312 28.70 -11.05 -4.95
CA ARG A 312 29.45 -11.72 -3.88
C ARG A 312 30.11 -12.99 -4.41
N ASP A 313 29.38 -13.82 -5.13
CA ASP A 313 29.86 -15.13 -5.61
C ASP A 313 30.89 -14.98 -6.73
N GLU A 314 30.72 -13.97 -7.59
CA GLU A 314 31.71 -13.58 -8.60
C GLU A 314 33.02 -13.14 -7.93
N LEU A 315 32.98 -12.20 -6.98
CA LEU A 315 34.18 -11.76 -6.27
C LEU A 315 34.82 -12.89 -5.46
N ALA A 316 34.03 -13.73 -4.79
CA ALA A 316 34.54 -14.90 -4.08
C ALA A 316 35.21 -15.91 -5.04
N SER A 317 34.73 -16.04 -6.28
CA SER A 317 35.39 -16.87 -7.30
C SER A 317 36.72 -16.27 -7.76
N GLN A 318 36.78 -14.95 -7.97
CA GLN A 318 38.01 -14.26 -8.38
C GLN A 318 39.08 -14.33 -7.29
N VAL A 319 38.70 -14.12 -6.03
CA VAL A 319 39.60 -14.26 -4.87
C VAL A 319 40.20 -15.66 -4.80
N ARG A 320 39.38 -16.71 -4.99
CA ARG A 320 39.87 -18.10 -5.04
C ARG A 320 40.81 -18.33 -6.21
N LEU A 321 40.48 -17.80 -7.38
CA LEU A 321 41.28 -17.98 -8.60
C LEU A 321 42.66 -17.32 -8.47
N GLU A 322 42.75 -16.09 -7.97
CA GLU A 322 44.04 -15.43 -7.76
C GLU A 322 44.89 -16.13 -6.70
N SER A 323 44.26 -16.62 -5.63
CA SER A 323 44.96 -17.38 -4.60
C SER A 323 45.51 -18.72 -5.14
N MET A 324 44.74 -19.43 -5.97
CA MET A 324 45.20 -20.66 -6.63
C MET A 324 46.27 -20.39 -7.69
N ARG A 325 46.15 -19.30 -8.45
CA ARG A 325 47.11 -18.93 -9.51
C ARG A 325 48.52 -18.78 -8.97
N VAL A 326 48.70 -18.17 -7.80
CA VAL A 326 50.03 -18.02 -7.20
C VAL A 326 50.61 -19.37 -6.77
N TRP A 327 49.75 -20.25 -6.24
CA TRP A 327 50.16 -21.61 -5.88
C TRP A 327 50.61 -22.41 -7.11
N GLU A 328 49.77 -22.48 -8.14
CA GLU A 328 50.01 -23.28 -9.34
C GLU A 328 51.15 -22.73 -10.21
N ALA A 329 51.09 -21.44 -10.54
CA ALA A 329 51.99 -20.86 -11.54
C ALA A 329 53.39 -20.56 -10.96
N ALA A 330 53.48 -20.15 -9.69
CA ALA A 330 54.75 -19.73 -9.09
C ALA A 330 55.33 -20.77 -8.14
N ILE A 331 54.59 -21.17 -7.10
CA ILE A 331 55.12 -22.01 -6.02
C ILE A 331 55.37 -23.43 -6.49
N LEU A 332 54.37 -24.11 -7.08
CA LEU A 332 54.54 -25.47 -7.59
C LEU A 332 55.60 -25.54 -8.69
N THR A 333 55.61 -24.56 -9.59
CA THR A 333 56.63 -24.47 -10.64
C THR A 333 58.04 -24.32 -10.04
N ALA A 334 58.24 -23.44 -9.07
CA ALA A 334 59.53 -23.27 -8.42
C ALA A 334 59.96 -24.55 -7.69
N ARG A 335 59.05 -25.19 -6.95
CA ARG A 335 59.29 -26.47 -6.25
C ARG A 335 59.71 -27.59 -7.19
N MET A 336 59.06 -27.69 -8.36
CA MET A 336 59.47 -28.64 -9.40
C MET A 336 60.89 -28.38 -9.92
N PHE A 337 61.34 -27.13 -9.99
CA PHE A 337 62.67 -26.78 -10.49
C PHE A 337 63.78 -27.02 -9.47
N HIS A 338 63.60 -26.67 -8.19
CA HIS A 338 64.65 -26.83 -7.18
C HIS A 338 64.64 -28.19 -6.49
N GLY A 339 63.53 -28.94 -6.52
CA GLY A 339 63.46 -30.34 -6.07
C GLY A 339 63.62 -30.59 -4.56
N GLN A 340 63.66 -29.53 -3.75
CA GLN A 340 63.86 -29.61 -2.29
C GLN A 340 62.55 -29.68 -1.48
N ALA A 341 61.38 -29.57 -2.13
CA ALA A 341 60.09 -29.60 -1.46
C ALA A 341 59.06 -30.44 -2.23
N GLY A 342 58.03 -30.91 -1.54
CA GLY A 342 56.97 -31.74 -2.11
C GLY A 342 56.00 -30.95 -2.98
N HIS A 343 55.31 -31.66 -3.87
CA HIS A 343 54.32 -31.11 -4.80
C HIS A 343 52.93 -30.93 -4.17
N LEU A 344 52.76 -31.30 -2.90
CA LEU A 344 51.46 -31.26 -2.26
C LEU A 344 51.10 -29.83 -1.88
N PRO A 345 49.94 -29.30 -2.34
CA PRO A 345 49.36 -28.11 -1.75
C PRO A 345 49.07 -28.32 -0.26
N PRO A 346 49.09 -27.28 0.58
CA PRO A 346 48.49 -27.37 1.90
C PRO A 346 47.06 -27.89 1.72
N ALA A 347 46.67 -28.86 2.56
CA ALA A 347 45.31 -29.39 2.52
C ALA A 347 44.35 -28.21 2.66
N PRO A 348 43.42 -27.98 1.69
CA PRO A 348 42.40 -26.97 1.88
C PRO A 348 41.69 -27.30 3.18
N ALA A 349 41.63 -26.36 4.12
CA ALA A 349 40.98 -26.58 5.39
C ALA A 349 39.58 -27.14 5.13
N ALA A 350 39.33 -28.37 5.61
CA ALA A 350 38.04 -29.01 5.45
C ALA A 350 36.97 -28.06 6.00
N SER A 351 35.90 -27.82 5.23
CA SER A 351 34.70 -27.17 5.76
C SER A 351 34.36 -27.84 7.09
N PRO A 352 34.26 -27.10 8.21
CA PRO A 352 33.95 -27.72 9.48
C PRO A 352 32.57 -28.36 9.37
N GLY A 353 32.56 -29.68 9.20
CA GLY A 353 31.40 -30.52 9.43
C GLY A 353 31.17 -30.54 10.92
N GLY A 354 30.46 -29.53 11.42
CA GLY A 354 30.21 -29.37 12.85
C GLY A 354 29.12 -28.34 13.06
N VAL A 355 28.03 -28.79 13.67
CA VAL A 355 26.85 -28.01 14.02
C VAL A 355 27.23 -26.95 15.06
N GLU A 356 27.71 -25.78 14.61
CA GLU A 356 27.79 -24.59 15.45
C GLU A 356 27.79 -23.33 14.57
N ALA A 357 26.91 -22.38 14.93
CA ALA A 357 26.59 -21.18 14.18
C ALA A 357 27.69 -20.10 14.27
N GLN A 358 28.93 -20.45 13.94
CA GLN A 358 29.98 -19.49 13.60
C GLN A 358 30.03 -19.31 12.09
N ALA A 359 30.10 -18.05 11.66
CA ALA A 359 29.73 -17.60 10.33
C ALA A 359 30.40 -18.37 9.17
N PRO A 360 29.64 -18.73 8.10
CA PRO A 360 30.16 -19.39 6.89
C PRO A 360 31.27 -18.61 6.18
N THR A 361 31.49 -17.35 6.53
CA THR A 361 32.55 -16.49 6.01
C THR A 361 33.95 -16.97 6.34
N ALA A 362 34.14 -17.69 7.46
CA ALA A 362 35.41 -18.35 7.73
C ALA A 362 35.64 -19.52 6.76
N ALA A 363 34.63 -20.29 6.35
CA ALA A 363 34.80 -21.46 5.49
C ALA A 363 35.12 -21.12 4.02
N TRP A 364 34.74 -19.94 3.53
CA TRP A 364 35.06 -19.49 2.16
C TRP A 364 36.49 -18.94 2.02
N VAL A 365 37.14 -18.68 3.15
CA VAL A 365 38.45 -18.02 3.28
C VAL A 365 39.43 -18.85 4.15
N ALA A 366 38.96 -19.90 4.83
CA ALA A 366 39.76 -20.84 5.60
C ALA A 366 40.72 -21.58 4.65
N PRO A 367 41.98 -21.75 5.04
CA PRO A 367 42.97 -20.86 4.46
C PRO A 367 43.82 -21.64 3.47
N LEU A 368 44.00 -21.07 2.27
CA LEU A 368 45.18 -21.36 1.44
C LEU A 368 46.50 -21.01 2.18
N PHE A 369 46.41 -20.33 3.34
CA PHE A 369 47.51 -19.84 4.18
C PHE A 369 47.47 -20.43 5.61
N SER A 370 46.93 -21.64 5.83
CA SER A 370 46.95 -22.24 7.17
C SER A 370 48.39 -22.53 7.60
N GLY A 371 48.82 -21.98 8.73
CA GLY A 371 50.21 -22.13 9.23
C GLY A 371 51.14 -20.97 8.88
N VAL A 372 50.64 -19.93 8.21
CA VAL A 372 51.37 -18.70 7.91
C VAL A 372 51.08 -17.64 8.98
N VAL A 373 52.12 -17.13 9.65
CA VAL A 373 52.00 -16.08 10.68
C VAL A 373 51.88 -14.71 10.00
N GLU A 374 50.73 -14.41 9.43
CA GLU A 374 50.48 -13.15 8.71
C GLU A 374 49.11 -12.55 9.02
N PRO A 375 48.94 -11.22 8.87
CA PRO A 375 47.62 -10.62 8.95
C PRO A 375 46.74 -11.18 7.81
N PRO A 376 45.53 -11.69 8.11
CA PRO A 376 44.64 -12.21 7.08
C PRO A 376 44.26 -11.10 6.09
N PRO A 377 44.01 -11.42 4.80
CA PRO A 377 43.62 -10.42 3.82
C PRO A 377 42.34 -9.69 4.26
N GLU A 378 42.28 -8.37 4.00
CA GLU A 378 41.11 -7.54 4.35
C GLU A 378 39.91 -7.85 3.44
N LEU A 379 39.15 -8.89 3.80
CA LEU A 379 37.93 -9.30 3.08
C LEU A 379 36.65 -8.73 3.69
N GLY A 380 36.77 -7.70 4.55
CA GLY A 380 35.67 -7.09 5.29
C GLY A 380 34.43 -6.76 4.44
N PRO A 381 34.56 -6.10 3.27
CA PRO A 381 33.43 -5.79 2.40
C PRO A 381 32.67 -7.05 1.90
N LEU A 382 33.40 -8.13 1.60
CA LEU A 382 32.83 -9.38 1.11
C LEU A 382 32.13 -10.17 2.23
N VAL A 383 32.76 -10.22 3.42
CA VAL A 383 32.17 -10.80 4.64
C VAL A 383 30.85 -10.12 4.98
N GLU A 384 30.84 -8.81 4.91
CA GLU A 384 29.66 -8.02 5.22
C GLU A 384 28.57 -8.16 4.15
N ALA A 385 28.94 -8.27 2.87
CA ALA A 385 27.99 -8.58 1.80
C ALA A 385 27.35 -9.95 1.98
N HIS A 386 28.13 -10.96 2.40
CA HIS A 386 27.61 -12.27 2.75
C HIS A 386 26.64 -12.20 3.94
N ARG A 387 27.01 -11.49 5.01
CA ARG A 387 26.14 -11.30 6.19
C ARG A 387 24.79 -10.72 5.79
N ILE A 388 24.77 -9.65 4.98
CA ILE A 388 23.54 -9.04 4.48
C ILE A 388 22.75 -10.00 3.58
N ALA A 389 23.42 -10.76 2.71
CA ALA A 389 22.75 -11.76 1.86
C ALA A 389 22.06 -12.86 2.69
N VAL A 390 22.63 -13.27 3.83
CA VAL A 390 22.00 -14.25 4.73
C VAL A 390 20.87 -13.62 5.53
N THR A 391 21.10 -12.48 6.18
CA THR A 391 20.10 -11.82 7.03
C THR A 391 18.89 -11.31 6.23
N CYS A 392 19.09 -10.79 5.03
CA CYS A 392 18.03 -10.23 4.19
C CYS A 392 17.48 -11.25 3.17
N ALA A 393 17.54 -12.56 3.45
CA ALA A 393 16.99 -13.55 2.53
C ALA A 393 15.46 -13.37 2.32
N PRO A 394 14.94 -13.41 1.08
CA PRO A 394 13.52 -13.15 0.80
C PRO A 394 12.58 -14.30 1.20
N THR A 395 13.11 -15.44 1.63
CA THR A 395 12.36 -16.68 1.92
C THR A 395 11.32 -16.49 3.02
N GLU A 396 11.69 -15.86 4.13
CA GLU A 396 10.80 -15.65 5.28
C GLU A 396 9.65 -14.70 4.91
N LEU A 397 9.95 -13.57 4.26
CA LEU A 397 8.94 -12.61 3.82
C LEU A 397 8.00 -13.20 2.77
N ARG A 398 8.49 -14.08 1.88
CA ARG A 398 7.67 -14.81 0.90
C ARG A 398 6.71 -15.79 1.58
N ALA A 399 7.20 -16.55 2.56
CA ALA A 399 6.36 -17.45 3.35
C ALA A 399 5.28 -16.66 4.10
N ARG A 400 5.68 -15.56 4.75
CA ARG A 400 4.77 -14.69 5.51
C ARG A 400 3.69 -14.06 4.64
N ARG A 401 4.03 -13.59 3.44
CA ARG A 401 3.06 -13.10 2.44
C ARG A 401 2.03 -14.19 2.10
N THR A 402 2.49 -15.40 1.79
CA THR A 402 1.63 -16.52 1.38
C THR A 402 0.68 -16.91 2.51
N GLU A 403 1.20 -16.97 3.74
CA GLU A 403 0.43 -17.23 4.95
C GLU A 403 -0.68 -16.16 5.14
N LEU A 404 -0.33 -14.87 5.07
CA LEU A 404 -1.29 -13.78 5.23
C LEU A 404 -2.38 -13.78 4.14
N ILE A 405 -2.00 -13.97 2.88
CA ILE A 405 -2.95 -14.06 1.76
C ILE A 405 -3.91 -15.24 2.01
N SER A 406 -3.40 -16.42 2.35
CA SER A 406 -4.25 -17.58 2.63
C SER A 406 -5.24 -17.33 3.77
N ARG A 407 -4.81 -16.67 4.86
CA ARG A 407 -5.68 -16.31 5.98
C ARG A 407 -6.75 -15.31 5.60
N ILE A 408 -6.41 -14.31 4.78
CA ILE A 408 -7.38 -13.31 4.30
C ILE A 408 -8.36 -13.94 3.30
N ASP A 409 -7.89 -14.79 2.39
CA ASP A 409 -8.73 -15.47 1.41
C ASP A 409 -9.72 -16.43 2.07
N CYS A 410 -9.33 -17.12 3.15
CA CYS A 410 -10.25 -17.89 3.98
C CYS A 410 -11.39 -17.03 4.59
N GLN A 411 -11.16 -15.74 4.84
CA GLN A 411 -12.21 -14.82 5.32
C GLN A 411 -13.20 -14.43 4.20
N LEU A 412 -12.79 -14.51 2.93
CA LEU A 412 -13.65 -14.20 1.79
C LEU A 412 -14.69 -15.29 1.51
N GLY A 413 -14.50 -16.52 2.02
CA GLY A 413 -15.37 -17.67 1.76
C GLY A 413 -15.40 -18.09 0.28
N PRO A 414 -16.13 -19.16 -0.09
CA PRO A 414 -16.30 -19.51 -1.50
C PRO A 414 -17.02 -18.35 -2.21
N VAL A 415 -16.44 -17.91 -3.32
CA VAL A 415 -17.00 -16.89 -4.22
C VAL A 415 -18.20 -17.45 -4.97
#